data_AF-A0A2G9R7C8-F1
#
_entry.id   AF-A0A2G9R7C8-F1
#
_cell.length_a   1.000
_cell.length_b   1.000
_cell.length_c   1.000
_cell.angle_alpha   90.00
_cell.angle_beta   90.00
_cell.angle_gamma   90.00
#
_symmetry.space_group_name_H-M   'P 1'
#
loop_
_entity.id
_entity.type
_entity.pdbx_description
1 polymer ?
#
loop_
_entity_poly.entity_id
_entity_poly.type
_entity_poly.pdbx_seq_one_letter_code
_entity_poly.pdbx_strand_id
1 'polypeptide(L)'
;MRRFIDIDRDWVPKSNTASLYVRPTFIGTEPSLGVSKANHALLYVIIGPVGPYFPSGGFNPISLLADPKYVRAWMGGVGNYKLGG
;
A
#
# COMPACT_ATOMS: atom_id res chain seq x y z
N MET A 1 -15.69 3.81 -2.97
CA MET A 1 -14.75 2.74 -3.38
C MET A 1 -15.40 1.71 -4.31
N ARG A 2 -16.48 1.02 -3.91
CA ARG A 2 -17.17 0.02 -4.78
C ARG A 2 -17.47 0.54 -6.20
N ARG A 3 -18.08 1.72 -6.31
CA ARG A 3 -18.37 2.38 -7.59
C ARG A 3 -17.13 2.58 -8.49
N PHE A 4 -15.97 2.89 -7.91
CA PHE A 4 -14.72 3.05 -8.67
C PHE A 4 -14.26 1.69 -9.25
N ILE A 5 -14.29 0.64 -8.41
CA ILE A 5 -13.99 -0.72 -8.85
C ILE A 5 -14.99 -1.22 -9.89
N ASP A 6 -16.27 -0.84 -9.76
CA ASP A 6 -17.30 -1.22 -10.73
C ASP A 6 -17.08 -0.58 -12.11
N ILE A 7 -16.58 0.66 -12.15
CA ILE A 7 -16.21 1.35 -13.40
C ILE A 7 -15.02 0.63 -14.05
N ASP A 8 -13.99 0.30 -13.27
CA ASP A 8 -12.77 -0.35 -13.76
C ASP A 8 -12.80 -1.88 -13.64
N ARG A 9 -14.00 -2.48 -13.65
CA ARG A 9 -14.17 -3.91 -13.37
C ARG A 9 -13.41 -4.80 -14.36
N ASP A 10 -13.22 -4.35 -15.59
CA ASP A 10 -12.49 -5.09 -16.62
C ASP A 10 -11.01 -5.28 -16.31
N TRP A 11 -10.44 -4.47 -15.40
CA TRP A 11 -9.07 -4.63 -14.90
C TRP A 11 -8.94 -5.74 -13.85
N VAL A 12 -10.05 -6.25 -13.31
CA VAL A 12 -10.02 -7.36 -12.36
C VAL A 12 -9.59 -8.63 -13.11
N PRO A 13 -8.47 -9.27 -12.73
CA PRO A 13 -8.01 -10.48 -13.41
C PRO A 13 -9.09 -11.57 -13.43
N LYS A 14 -9.38 -12.13 -14.61
CA LYS A 14 -10.25 -13.30 -14.79
C LYS A 14 -9.49 -14.59 -14.46
N SER A 15 -8.97 -14.68 -13.24
CA SER A 15 -8.17 -15.82 -12.75
C SER A 15 -8.45 -16.05 -11.28
N ASN A 16 -8.45 -17.32 -10.86
CA ASN A 16 -8.63 -17.72 -9.47
C ASN A 16 -7.36 -17.52 -8.62
N THR A 17 -6.23 -17.15 -9.24
CA THR A 17 -4.93 -17.01 -8.58
C THR A 17 -4.39 -15.58 -8.60
N ALA A 18 -5.15 -14.65 -9.16
CA ALA A 18 -4.79 -13.24 -9.28
C ALA A 18 -5.87 -12.36 -8.63
N SER A 19 -5.54 -11.09 -8.38
CA SER A 19 -6.44 -10.15 -7.73
C SER A 19 -6.25 -8.73 -8.26
N LEU A 20 -7.22 -7.85 -7.99
CA LEU A 20 -7.04 -6.42 -8.20
C LEU A 20 -6.57 -5.79 -6.88
N TYR A 21 -5.36 -5.24 -6.87
CA TYR A 21 -4.84 -4.51 -5.73
C TYR A 21 -5.45 -3.11 -5.69
N VAL A 22 -6.00 -2.73 -4.53
CA VAL A 22 -6.59 -1.42 -4.29
C VAL A 22 -5.68 -0.66 -3.32
N ARG A 23 -5.25 0.54 -3.70
CA ARG A 23 -4.34 1.39 -2.91
C ARG A 23 -5.00 2.75 -2.61
N PRO A 24 -5.74 2.86 -1.51
CA PRO A 24 -6.17 4.14 -0.97
C PRO A 24 -4.98 4.86 -0.36
N THR A 25 -4.87 6.17 -0.61
CA THR A 25 -3.79 7.00 -0.12
C THR A 25 -4.35 8.34 0.32
N PHE A 26 -3.89 8.84 1.47
CA PHE A 26 -4.27 10.14 2.01
C PHE A 26 -3.03 10.97 2.32
N ILE A 27 -2.94 12.17 1.73
CA ILE A 27 -1.78 13.05 1.86
C ILE A 27 -2.22 14.47 2.21
N GLY A 28 -1.41 15.18 3.01
CA GLY A 28 -1.53 16.63 3.16
C GLY A 28 -0.99 17.34 1.92
N THR A 29 -1.67 18.39 1.46
CA THR A 29 -1.34 19.15 0.25
C THR A 29 -1.28 20.65 0.53
N GLU A 30 -0.86 21.02 1.73
CA GLU A 30 -0.77 22.41 2.16
C GLU A 30 0.23 23.19 1.28
N PRO A 31 -0.15 24.36 0.71
CA PRO A 31 0.74 25.16 -0.11
C PRO A 31 1.65 26.05 0.75
N SER A 32 2.17 25.50 1.85
CA SER A 32 3.09 26.19 2.75
C SER A 32 4.21 25.26 3.20
N LEU A 33 5.34 25.84 3.61
CA LEU A 33 6.50 25.09 4.09
C LEU A 33 6.47 24.83 5.62
N GLY A 34 5.49 25.39 6.32
CA GLY A 34 5.41 25.30 7.78
C GLY A 34 5.05 23.89 8.25
N VAL A 35 5.77 23.39 9.26
CA VAL A 35 5.45 22.10 9.89
C VAL A 35 4.28 22.29 10.83
N SER A 36 3.08 22.07 10.31
CA SER A 36 1.82 22.23 11.02
C SER A 36 0.79 21.22 10.51
N LYS A 37 -0.36 21.14 11.18
CA LYS A 37 -1.49 20.36 10.66
C LYS A 37 -1.95 20.97 9.34
N ALA A 38 -1.99 20.17 8.28
CA ALA A 38 -2.47 20.62 6.98
C ALA A 38 -3.98 20.96 7.04
N ASN A 39 -4.36 22.07 6.41
CA ASN A 39 -5.73 22.46 6.15
C ASN A 39 -6.22 21.91 4.80
N HIS A 40 -5.29 21.63 3.89
CA HIS A 40 -5.56 20.99 2.60
C HIS A 40 -5.03 19.55 2.58
N ALA A 41 -5.84 18.63 2.06
CA ALA A 41 -5.45 17.24 1.89
C ALA A 41 -6.11 16.63 0.65
N LEU A 42 -5.47 15.61 0.10
CA LEU A 42 -5.96 14.84 -1.04
C LEU A 42 -6.10 13.37 -0.64
N LEU A 43 -7.33 12.85 -0.74
CA LEU A 43 -7.62 11.42 -0.69
C LEU A 43 -7.77 10.92 -2.13
N TYR A 44 -6.99 9.91 -2.49
CA TYR A 44 -7.09 9.28 -3.80
C TYR A 44 -6.96 7.76 -3.71
N VAL A 45 -7.36 7.07 -4.77
CA VAL A 45 -7.27 5.61 -4.88
C VAL A 45 -6.68 5.27 -6.24
N ILE A 46 -5.69 4.39 -6.25
CA ILE A 46 -5.20 3.74 -7.47
C ILE A 46 -5.44 2.23 -7.39
N ILE A 47 -5.56 1.58 -8.54
CA ILE A 47 -5.74 0.14 -8.66
C ILE A 47 -4.70 -0.45 -9.60
N GLY A 48 -4.41 -1.74 -9.46
CA GLY A 48 -3.56 -2.48 -10.40
C GLY A 48 -3.76 -3.99 -10.30
N PRO A 49 -3.79 -4.72 -11.43
CA PRO A 49 -3.87 -6.17 -11.40
C PRO A 49 -2.58 -6.78 -10.83
N VAL A 50 -2.71 -7.81 -9.98
CA VAL A 50 -1.59 -8.49 -9.33
C VAL A 50 -1.74 -10.00 -9.53
N GLY A 51 -0.67 -10.64 -9.99
CA GLY A 51 -0.60 -12.09 -10.20
C GLY A 51 -0.35 -12.89 -8.92
N PRO A 52 -0.25 -14.22 -9.04
CA PRO A 52 0.05 -15.09 -7.90
C PRO A 52 1.47 -14.88 -7.38
N TYR A 53 1.62 -14.96 -6.06
CA TYR A 53 2.94 -15.03 -5.41
C TYR A 53 3.64 -16.39 -5.62
N PHE A 54 2.86 -17.46 -5.83
CA PHE A 54 3.35 -18.84 -5.98
C PHE A 54 2.86 -19.48 -7.29
N PRO A 55 3.39 -19.07 -8.45
CA PRO A 55 2.88 -19.48 -9.76
C PRO A 55 2.97 -21.00 -10.01
N SER A 56 3.93 -21.68 -9.40
CA SER A 56 4.15 -23.13 -9.57
C SER A 56 3.44 -23.99 -8.51
N GLY A 57 2.60 -23.39 -7.64
CA GLY A 57 1.88 -24.11 -6.59
C GLY A 57 2.72 -24.59 -5.39
N GLY A 58 4.02 -24.27 -5.37
CA GLY A 58 4.95 -24.61 -4.30
C GLY A 58 5.32 -23.43 -3.40
N PHE A 59 5.91 -23.74 -2.24
CA PHE A 59 6.48 -22.75 -1.33
C PHE A 59 7.77 -22.17 -1.93
N ASN A 60 7.81 -20.85 -2.12
CA ASN A 60 9.01 -20.12 -2.57
C ASN A 60 9.67 -19.43 -1.37
N PRO A 61 10.66 -20.06 -0.71
CA PRO A 61 11.32 -19.46 0.43
C PRO A 61 12.15 -18.23 0.02
N ILE A 62 12.32 -17.32 0.97
CA ILE A 62 13.22 -16.18 0.83
C ILE A 62 14.31 -16.23 1.91
N SER A 63 15.47 -15.67 1.60
CA SER A 63 16.53 -15.43 2.60
C SER A 63 16.23 -14.15 3.37
N LEU A 64 16.51 -14.16 4.67
CA LEU A 64 16.34 -12.99 5.55
C LEU A 64 17.70 -12.38 5.88
N LEU A 65 17.83 -11.06 5.75
CA LEU A 65 18.94 -10.30 6.30
C LEU A 65 18.59 -9.87 7.73
N ALA A 66 19.39 -10.26 8.71
CA ALA A 66 19.22 -9.93 10.11
C ALA A 66 20.41 -9.10 10.61
N ASP A 67 20.30 -7.77 10.52
CA ASP A 67 21.32 -6.83 10.98
C ASP A 67 20.74 -5.89 12.06
N PRO A 68 21.21 -5.98 13.33
CA PRO A 68 20.68 -5.17 14.43
C PRO A 68 20.98 -3.68 14.31
N LYS A 69 21.82 -3.26 13.35
CA LYS A 69 22.06 -1.85 13.03
C LYS A 69 20.79 -1.13 12.55
N TYR A 70 19.83 -1.86 12.00
CA TYR A 70 18.61 -1.29 11.42
C TYR A 70 17.38 -1.59 12.30
N VAL A 71 16.69 -0.54 12.73
CA VAL A 71 15.47 -0.64 13.55
C VAL A 71 14.27 -0.10 12.77
N ARG A 72 13.27 -0.95 12.52
CA ARG A 72 12.05 -0.58 11.77
C ARG A 72 11.10 0.32 12.56
N ALA A 73 10.97 0.09 13.87
CA ALA A 73 10.02 0.78 14.74
C ALA A 73 10.49 0.72 16.19
N TRP A 74 10.04 1.66 17.02
CA TRP A 74 10.40 1.78 18.43
C TRP A 74 9.18 2.16 19.29
N MET A 75 9.30 1.99 20.61
CA MET A 75 8.29 2.40 21.58
C MET A 75 8.06 3.92 21.54
N GLY A 76 6.81 4.34 21.39
CA GLY A 76 6.46 5.76 21.18
C GLY A 76 6.60 6.25 19.74
N GLY A 77 7.09 5.41 18.82
CA GLY A 77 7.09 5.69 17.38
C GLY A 77 5.75 5.45 16.71
N VAL A 78 5.75 5.43 15.38
CA VAL A 78 4.52 5.32 14.55
C VAL A 78 4.41 4.00 13.78
N GLY A 79 5.24 3.01 14.12
CA GLY A 79 5.37 1.76 13.35
C GLY A 79 4.17 0.81 13.41
N ASN A 80 3.14 1.16 14.18
CA ASN A 80 1.82 0.51 14.26
C ASN A 80 0.76 1.20 13.36
N TYR A 81 1.10 2.31 12.69
CA TYR A 81 0.28 2.97 11.68
C TYR A 81 0.86 2.75 10.28
N LYS A 82 0.02 2.76 9.25
CA LYS A 82 0.46 2.61 7.85
C LYS A 82 0.83 3.96 7.23
N LEU A 83 1.80 4.62 7.82
CA LEU A 83 2.33 5.91 7.37
C LEU A 83 3.48 5.69 6.37
N GLY A 84 3.75 6.70 5.53
CA GLY A 84 4.83 6.65 4.54
C GLY A 84 6.22 7.05 5.05
N GLY A 85 6.31 7.59 6.27
CA GLY A 85 7.57 8.04 6.88
C GLY A 85 8.42 6.91 7.45
#